data_AF-A0A7V9IL81-F1
#
_entry.id   AF-A0A7V9IL81-F1
#
_cell.length_a   1.000
_cell.length_b   1.000
_cell.length_c   1.000
_cell.angle_alpha   90.00
_cell.angle_beta   90.00
_cell.angle_gamma   90.00
#
_symmetry.space_group_name_H-M   'P 1'
#
loop_
_entity.id
_entity.type
_entity.pdbx_description
1 polymer ?
#
loop_
_entity_poly.entity_id
_entity_poly.type
_entity_poly.pdbx_seq_one_letter_code
_entity_poly.pdbx_strand_id
1 'polypeptide(L)'
;MLFADVVAASATVAATRSRLAKVQALAGLLRRLAPEDVEPAVAWLAGEPRQGRIGAGWRTLGAIETSPADVPGLTVAVVDRALTTIGGTSGAGSVQRRADTLGELFGAATAAEQTFLRRLLMGELRQGALEGVMVDAVASAAEVPVTA
;
A
#
# COMPACT_ATOMS: atom_id res chain seq x y z
N MET A 1 0.44 12.81 0.77
CA MET A 1 -0.39 12.24 1.87
C MET A 1 0.46 11.32 2.75
N LEU A 2 0.10 11.12 4.03
CA LEU A 2 0.78 10.13 4.87
C LEU A 2 0.38 8.71 4.47
N PHE A 3 1.29 7.76 4.61
CA PHE A 3 1.02 6.35 4.35
C PHE A 3 0.00 5.79 5.34
N ALA A 4 0.05 6.24 6.61
CA ALA A 4 -0.95 5.91 7.62
C ALA A 4 -2.40 6.22 7.20
N ASP A 5 -2.66 7.24 6.37
CA ASP A 5 -4.01 7.53 5.87
C ASP A 5 -4.55 6.39 4.98
N VAL A 6 -3.67 5.83 4.13
CA VAL A 6 -3.98 4.69 3.26
C VAL A 6 -4.20 3.43 4.10
N VAL A 7 -3.35 3.19 5.10
CA VAL A 7 -3.47 2.06 6.02
C VAL A 7 -4.76 2.14 6.83
N ALA A 8 -5.14 3.33 7.30
CA ALA A 8 -6.40 3.56 8.01
C ALA A 8 -7.61 3.28 7.11
N ALA A 9 -7.60 3.77 5.87
CA ALA A 9 -8.67 3.49 4.90
C ALA A 9 -8.80 1.99 4.62
N SER A 10 -7.68 1.28 4.45
CA SER A 10 -7.66 -0.17 4.29
C SER A 10 -8.28 -0.90 5.51
N ALA A 11 -7.93 -0.47 6.73
CA ALA A 11 -8.49 -1.02 7.94
C ALA A 11 -10.00 -0.77 8.06
N THR A 12 -10.48 0.44 7.74
CA THR A 12 -11.92 0.76 7.70
C THR A 12 -12.67 -0.14 6.72
N VAL A 13 -12.12 -0.33 5.52
CA VAL A 13 -12.70 -1.19 4.48
C VAL A 13 -12.74 -2.66 4.93
N ALA A 14 -11.70 -3.15 5.60
CA ALA A 14 -11.63 -4.51 6.12
C ALA A 14 -12.61 -4.75 7.30
N ALA A 15 -12.86 -3.73 8.11
CA ALA A 15 -13.71 -3.84 9.30
C ALA A 15 -15.23 -3.88 9.00
N THR A 16 -15.65 -3.61 7.77
CA THR A 16 -17.07 -3.53 7.39
C THR A 16 -17.45 -4.51 6.29
N ARG A 17 -18.70 -4.99 6.35
CA ARG A 17 -19.33 -5.79 5.27
C ARG A 17 -20.15 -4.93 4.30
N SER A 18 -20.42 -3.67 4.64
CA SER A 18 -21.22 -2.77 3.80
C SER A 18 -20.40 -2.30 2.60
N ARG A 19 -20.82 -2.69 1.39
CA ARG A 19 -20.20 -2.22 0.14
C ARG A 19 -20.20 -0.69 0.08
N LEU A 20 -21.32 -0.06 0.40
CA LEU A 20 -21.45 1.40 0.39
C LEU A 20 -20.47 2.09 1.34
N ALA A 21 -20.30 1.56 2.56
CA ALA A 21 -19.34 2.12 3.52
C ALA A 21 -17.90 2.01 3.00
N LYS A 22 -17.55 0.92 2.32
CA LYS A 22 -16.24 0.76 1.68
C LYS A 22 -16.03 1.80 0.57
N VAL A 23 -17.02 1.97 -0.31
CA VAL A 23 -16.99 2.97 -1.39
C VAL A 23 -16.79 4.37 -0.82
N GLN A 24 -17.54 4.75 0.22
CA GLN A 24 -17.43 6.06 0.86
C GLN A 24 -16.05 6.30 1.50
N ALA A 25 -15.51 5.29 2.21
CA ALA A 25 -14.19 5.39 2.83
C ALA A 25 -13.10 5.58 1.77
N LEU A 26 -13.12 4.78 0.70
CA LEU A 26 -12.17 4.87 -0.41
C LEU A 26 -12.32 6.19 -1.17
N ALA A 27 -13.53 6.57 -1.58
CA ALA A 27 -13.77 7.82 -2.29
C ALA A 27 -13.34 9.04 -1.46
N GLY A 28 -13.59 9.00 -0.15
CA GLY A 28 -13.13 10.02 0.79
C GLY A 28 -11.61 10.18 0.80
N LEU A 29 -10.86 9.07 0.77
CA LEU A 29 -9.40 9.09 0.65
C LEU A 29 -8.97 9.63 -0.71
N LEU A 30 -9.54 9.11 -1.81
CA LEU A 30 -9.16 9.45 -3.19
C LEU A 30 -9.29 10.96 -3.46
N ARG A 31 -10.35 11.60 -2.96
CA ARG A 31 -10.55 13.06 -3.10
C ARG A 31 -9.45 13.91 -2.45
N ARG A 32 -8.69 13.36 -1.50
CA ARG A 32 -7.62 14.09 -0.78
C ARG A 32 -6.22 13.76 -1.30
N LEU A 33 -6.09 12.78 -2.20
CA LEU A 33 -4.78 12.41 -2.76
C LEU A 33 -4.28 13.51 -3.70
N ALA A 34 -2.99 13.80 -3.60
CA ALA A 34 -2.31 14.54 -4.66
C ALA A 34 -2.20 13.65 -5.91
N PRO A 35 -2.19 14.20 -7.14
CA PRO A 35 -2.16 13.42 -8.37
C PRO A 35 -1.08 12.34 -8.42
N GLU A 36 0.12 12.64 -7.91
CA GLU A 36 1.26 11.73 -7.83
C GLU A 36 1.07 10.57 -6.85
N ASP A 37 0.20 10.72 -5.86
CA ASP A 37 -0.10 9.71 -4.85
C ASP A 37 -1.27 8.78 -5.27
N VAL A 38 -2.01 9.13 -6.33
CA VAL A 38 -3.23 8.38 -6.74
C VAL A 38 -2.88 6.97 -7.19
N GLU A 39 -2.00 6.82 -8.18
CA GLU A 39 -1.62 5.52 -8.75
C GLU A 39 -1.07 4.55 -7.68
N PRO A 40 -0.08 4.91 -6.84
CA PRO A 40 0.41 4.01 -5.81
C PRO A 40 -0.67 3.65 -4.77
N ALA A 41 -1.44 4.63 -4.28
CA ALA A 41 -2.46 4.35 -3.26
C ALA A 41 -3.57 3.43 -3.79
N VAL A 42 -4.03 3.65 -5.02
CA VAL A 42 -5.05 2.79 -5.66
C VAL A 42 -4.53 1.36 -5.80
N ALA A 43 -3.31 1.18 -6.32
CA ALA A 43 -2.71 -0.15 -6.48
C ALA A 43 -2.62 -0.88 -5.13
N TRP A 44 -2.13 -0.21 -4.08
CA TRP A 44 -1.98 -0.84 -2.76
C TRP A 44 -3.31 -1.21 -2.12
N LEU A 45 -4.35 -0.38 -2.31
CA LEU A 45 -5.71 -0.66 -1.83
C LEU A 45 -6.41 -1.74 -2.65
N ALA A 46 -6.02 -1.93 -3.92
CA ALA A 46 -6.40 -3.09 -4.73
C ALA A 46 -5.60 -4.36 -4.35
N GLY A 47 -4.55 -4.22 -3.53
CA GLY A 47 -3.82 -5.32 -2.91
C GLY A 47 -2.52 -5.69 -3.60
N GLU A 48 -1.98 -4.83 -4.46
CA GLU A 48 -0.69 -5.06 -5.13
C GLU A 48 0.21 -3.82 -5.17
N PRO A 49 1.54 -3.98 -5.04
CA PRO A 49 2.47 -2.91 -5.38
C PRO A 49 2.33 -2.55 -6.86
N ARG A 50 2.31 -1.26 -7.21
CA ARG A 50 2.29 -0.84 -8.61
C ARG A 50 3.54 -1.31 -9.40
N GLN A 51 4.64 -1.56 -8.70
CA GLN A 51 5.88 -2.12 -9.26
C GLN A 51 5.77 -3.62 -9.61
N GLY A 52 4.66 -4.27 -9.27
CA GLY A 52 4.49 -5.70 -9.39
C GLY A 52 5.37 -6.49 -8.42
N ARG A 53 6.02 -7.55 -8.90
CA ARG A 53 6.87 -8.41 -8.07
C ARG A 53 8.22 -7.74 -7.81
N ILE A 54 8.38 -7.14 -6.63
CA ILE A 54 9.63 -6.48 -6.21
C ILE A 54 10.77 -7.44 -5.78
N GLY A 55 10.53 -8.76 -5.84
CA GLY A 55 11.54 -9.78 -5.53
C GLY A 55 11.96 -9.83 -4.06
N ALA A 56 11.10 -9.35 -3.15
CA ALA A 56 11.20 -9.56 -1.71
C ALA A 56 10.39 -10.81 -1.32
N GLY A 57 11.03 -11.98 -1.38
CA GLY A 57 10.37 -13.23 -1.02
C GLY A 57 10.12 -13.35 0.50
N TRP A 58 9.31 -14.34 0.90
CA TRP A 58 8.97 -14.61 2.30
C TRP A 58 10.20 -14.68 3.23
N ARG A 59 11.34 -15.20 2.75
CA ARG A 59 12.60 -15.27 3.51
C ARG A 59 13.16 -13.89 3.84
N THR A 60 13.16 -12.98 2.87
CA THR A 60 13.67 -11.63 3.07
C THR A 60 12.76 -10.85 4.01
N LEU A 61 11.44 -10.96 3.83
CA LEU A 61 10.47 -10.29 4.69
C LEU A 61 10.45 -10.85 6.12
N GLY A 62 10.61 -12.16 6.28
CA GLY A 62 10.67 -12.83 7.58
C GLY A 62 11.95 -12.54 8.37
N ALA A 63 13.02 -12.13 7.71
CA ALA A 63 14.28 -11.73 8.35
C ALA A 63 14.29 -10.27 8.83
N ILE A 64 13.25 -9.49 8.52
CA ILE A 64 13.15 -8.09 8.94
C ILE A 64 12.65 -8.06 10.39
N GLU A 65 13.61 -8.00 11.31
CA GLU A 65 13.37 -7.76 12.73
C GLU A 65 13.65 -6.29 13.05
N THR A 66 12.67 -5.42 12.77
CA THR A 66 12.79 -3.98 13.00
C THR A 66 11.68 -3.48 13.92
N SER A 67 12.07 -2.79 14.99
CA SER A 67 11.12 -2.13 15.88
C SER A 67 10.32 -1.08 15.11
N PRO A 68 8.99 -1.00 15.29
CA PRO A 68 8.17 -0.01 14.62
C PRO A 68 8.46 1.39 15.14
N ALA A 69 8.27 2.39 14.28
CA ALA A 69 8.25 3.79 14.69
C ALA A 69 7.01 4.09 15.57
N ASP A 70 7.16 5.01 16.53
CA ASP A 70 6.08 5.41 17.44
C ASP A 70 5.01 6.27 16.75
N VAL A 71 5.42 7.07 15.76
CA VAL A 71 4.55 8.02 15.06
C VAL A 71 4.66 7.84 13.54
N PRO A 72 3.57 8.02 12.78
CA PRO A 72 3.61 7.98 11.32
C PRO A 72 4.50 9.09 10.75
N GLY A 73 5.52 8.71 9.99
CA GLY A 73 6.38 9.65 9.24
C GLY A 73 6.48 9.36 7.74
N LEU A 74 6.03 8.18 7.31
CA LEU A 74 6.10 7.78 5.90
C LEU A 74 5.00 8.47 5.09
N THR A 75 5.37 8.95 3.90
CA THR A 75 4.42 9.43 2.90
C THR A 75 4.22 8.38 1.81
N VAL A 76 3.10 8.47 1.09
CA VAL A 76 2.83 7.61 -0.08
C VAL A 76 3.99 7.68 -1.08
N ALA A 77 4.42 8.88 -1.49
CA ALA A 77 5.57 9.06 -2.37
C ALA A 77 6.88 8.42 -1.85
N VAL A 78 7.17 8.48 -0.54
CA VAL A 78 8.38 7.86 0.04
C VAL A 78 8.31 6.34 -0.06
N VAL A 79 7.18 5.74 0.31
CA VAL A 79 6.97 4.29 0.21
C VAL A 79 7.08 3.84 -1.24
N ASP A 80 6.43 4.55 -2.16
CA ASP A 80 6.45 4.22 -3.59
C ASP A 80 7.86 4.24 -4.19
N ARG A 81 8.67 5.25 -3.84
CA ARG A 81 10.07 5.32 -4.25
C ARG A 81 10.89 4.17 -3.67
N ALA A 82 10.68 3.83 -2.40
CA ALA A 82 11.38 2.69 -1.77
C ALA A 82 11.07 1.37 -2.49
N LEU A 83 9.79 1.11 -2.78
CA LEU A 83 9.37 -0.09 -3.53
C LEU A 83 9.92 -0.11 -4.95
N THR A 84 9.99 1.05 -5.60
CA THR A 84 10.63 1.22 -6.93
C THR A 84 12.11 0.88 -6.89
N THR A 85 12.86 1.39 -5.91
CA THR A 85 14.28 1.08 -5.71
C THR A 85 14.49 -0.42 -5.49
N ILE A 86 13.66 -1.06 -4.65
CA ILE A 86 13.76 -2.50 -4.37
C ILE A 86 13.52 -3.31 -5.67
N GLY A 87 12.46 -2.99 -6.40
CA GLY A 87 12.09 -3.68 -7.65
C GLY A 87 13.13 -3.52 -8.76
N GLY A 88 13.76 -2.34 -8.86
CA GLY A 88 14.82 -2.05 -9.84
C GLY A 88 16.20 -2.61 -9.48
N THR A 89 16.42 -3.03 -8.23
CA THR A 89 17.73 -3.52 -7.77
C THR A 89 18.06 -4.87 -8.39
N SER A 90 19.21 -4.96 -9.08
CA SER A 90 19.69 -6.18 -9.75
C SER A 90 21.22 -6.33 -9.68
N GLY A 91 21.76 -7.45 -10.16
CA GLY A 91 23.20 -7.72 -10.18
C GLY A 91 23.79 -8.20 -8.86
N ALA A 92 25.12 -8.26 -8.78
CA ALA A 92 25.85 -8.69 -7.59
C ALA A 92 25.50 -7.81 -6.37
N GLY A 93 25.29 -8.44 -5.21
CA GLY A 93 24.90 -7.76 -3.96
C GLY A 93 23.46 -7.24 -3.92
N SER A 94 22.63 -7.53 -4.93
CA SER A 94 21.22 -7.10 -4.99
C SER A 94 20.39 -7.58 -3.79
N VAL A 95 20.64 -8.80 -3.30
CA VAL A 95 19.95 -9.35 -2.13
C VAL A 95 20.16 -8.47 -0.90
N GLN A 96 21.41 -8.11 -0.59
CA GLN A 96 21.73 -7.28 0.57
C GLN A 96 21.13 -5.89 0.42
N ARG A 97 21.30 -5.23 -0.74
CA ARG A 97 20.74 -3.89 -0.97
C ARG A 97 19.21 -3.86 -0.83
N ARG A 98 18.51 -4.90 -1.32
CA ARG A 98 17.07 -5.02 -1.11
C ARG A 98 16.73 -5.19 0.37
N ALA A 99 17.50 -5.99 1.11
CA ALA A 99 17.29 -6.17 2.54
C ALA A 99 17.52 -4.87 3.32
N ASP A 100 18.55 -4.09 2.97
CA ASP A 100 18.86 -2.80 3.60
C ASP A 100 17.71 -1.80 3.37
N THR A 101 17.28 -1.60 2.12
CA THR A 101 16.18 -0.69 1.80
C THR A 101 14.85 -1.14 2.44
N LEU A 102 14.60 -2.45 2.52
CA LEU A 102 13.45 -2.97 3.24
C LEU A 102 13.56 -2.69 4.75
N GLY A 103 14.72 -2.90 5.35
CA GLY A 103 14.97 -2.62 6.77
C GLY A 103 14.73 -1.15 7.11
N GLU A 104 15.25 -0.24 6.28
CA GLU A 104 15.01 1.21 6.42
C GLU A 104 13.51 1.55 6.33
N LEU A 105 12.82 1.03 5.31
CA LEU A 105 11.39 1.27 5.13
C LEU A 105 10.57 0.74 6.32
N PHE A 106 10.88 -0.47 6.79
CA PHE A 106 10.17 -1.09 7.91
C PHE A 106 10.48 -0.41 9.26
N GLY A 107 11.69 0.08 9.47
CA GLY A 107 12.06 0.83 10.68
C GLY A 107 11.41 2.21 10.76
N ALA A 108 11.16 2.85 9.62
CA ALA A 108 10.42 4.11 9.58
C ALA A 108 8.89 3.93 9.67
N ALA A 109 8.40 2.70 9.52
CA ALA A 109 6.98 2.38 9.56
C ALA A 109 6.49 2.09 10.99
N THR A 110 5.31 2.60 11.32
CA THR A 110 4.56 2.21 12.52
C THR A 110 4.11 0.74 12.45
N ALA A 111 3.65 0.19 13.57
CA ALA A 111 3.22 -1.22 13.64
C ALA A 111 2.10 -1.56 12.63
N ALA A 112 1.13 -0.65 12.44
CA ALA A 112 0.05 -0.84 11.47
C ALA A 112 0.57 -0.77 10.02
N GLU A 113 1.47 0.17 9.74
CA GLU A 113 2.10 0.34 8.43
C GLU A 113 2.97 -0.87 8.07
N GLN A 114 3.79 -1.38 9.00
CA GLN A 114 4.57 -2.59 8.78
C GLN A 114 3.66 -3.81 8.50
N THR A 115 2.56 -3.94 9.24
CA THR A 115 1.59 -5.02 9.03
C THR A 115 0.98 -4.94 7.64
N PHE A 116 0.56 -3.75 7.22
CA PHE A 116 0.04 -3.52 5.87
C PHE A 116 1.09 -3.86 4.80
N LEU A 117 2.33 -3.37 4.94
CA LEU A 117 3.42 -3.64 4.00
C LEU A 117 3.70 -5.13 3.87
N ARG A 118 3.77 -5.89 4.99
CA ARG A 118 3.95 -7.34 4.97
C ARG A 118 2.86 -8.02 4.13
N ARG A 119 1.59 -7.71 4.40
CA ARG A 119 0.45 -8.30 3.69
C ARG A 119 0.43 -7.91 2.21
N LEU A 120 0.74 -6.66 1.89
CA LEU A 120 0.83 -6.18 0.51
C LEU A 120 1.91 -6.94 -0.27
N LEU A 121 3.11 -7.04 0.30
CA LEU A 121 4.26 -7.65 -0.35
C LEU A 121 4.16 -9.18 -0.46
N MET A 122 3.46 -9.82 0.49
CA MET A 122 3.12 -11.25 0.41
C MET A 122 1.91 -11.53 -0.49
N GLY A 123 1.23 -10.49 -0.99
CA GLY A 123 0.04 -10.63 -1.84
C GLY A 123 -1.23 -11.06 -1.09
N GLU A 124 -1.24 -10.97 0.24
CA GLU A 124 -2.34 -11.39 1.11
C GLU A 124 -3.51 -10.40 1.14
N LEU A 125 -3.36 -9.24 0.49
CA LEU A 125 -4.42 -8.25 0.34
C LEU A 125 -5.36 -8.54 -0.85
N ARG A 126 -4.97 -9.46 -1.76
CA ARG A 126 -5.74 -9.79 -2.98
C ARG A 126 -7.00 -10.59 -2.67
N GLN A 127 -8.00 -9.88 -2.18
CA GLN A 127 -9.37 -10.38 -2.08
C GLN A 127 -10.15 -9.69 -3.21
N GLY A 128 -10.31 -10.36 -4.36
CA GLY A 128 -10.88 -9.78 -5.60
C GLY A 128 -12.23 -9.06 -5.48
N ALA A 129 -12.90 -9.14 -4.33
CA ALA A 129 -14.05 -8.33 -3.97
C ALA A 129 -13.76 -6.81 -3.87
N LEU A 130 -12.51 -6.37 -3.74
CA LEU A 130 -12.17 -4.94 -3.63
C LEU A 130 -12.06 -4.21 -4.96
N GLU A 131 -11.79 -4.90 -6.07
CA GLU A 131 -11.59 -4.27 -7.37
C GLU A 131 -12.85 -3.54 -7.85
N GLY A 132 -14.00 -4.21 -7.83
CA GLY A 132 -15.28 -3.57 -8.17
C GLY A 132 -15.70 -2.46 -7.21
N VAL A 133 -15.27 -2.51 -5.94
CA VAL A 133 -15.53 -1.43 -4.97
C VAL A 133 -14.63 -0.22 -5.24
N MET A 134 -13.39 -0.45 -5.70
CA MET A 134 -12.48 0.61 -6.10
C MET A 134 -13.01 1.36 -7.32
N VAL A 135 -13.57 0.68 -8.32
CA VAL A 135 -14.22 1.32 -9.48
C VAL A 135 -15.33 2.26 -9.04
N ASP A 136 -16.24 1.77 -8.18
CA ASP A 136 -17.33 2.59 -7.61
C ASP A 136 -16.78 3.81 -6.83
N ALA A 137 -15.68 3.61 -6.08
CA ALA A 137 -15.04 4.68 -5.31
C ALA A 137 -14.37 5.73 -6.18
N VAL A 138 -13.70 5.33 -7.26
CA VAL A 138 -13.09 6.25 -8.24
C VAL A 138 -14.19 7.08 -8.91
N ALA A 139 -15.27 6.44 -9.36
CA ALA A 139 -16.40 7.13 -9.96
C ALA A 139 -17.03 8.14 -8.98
N SER A 140 -17.25 7.72 -7.73
CA SER A 140 -17.76 8.61 -6.67
C SER A 140 -16.79 9.74 -6.32
N ALA A 141 -15.48 9.52 -6.37
CA ALA A 141 -14.47 10.55 -6.09
C ALA A 141 -14.35 11.56 -7.23
N ALA A 142 -14.49 11.10 -8.48
CA ALA A 142 -14.44 11.93 -9.68
C ALA A 142 -15.80 12.55 -10.07
N GLU A 143 -16.86 12.29 -9.30
CA GLU A 143 -18.22 12.74 -9.57
C GLU A 143 -18.76 12.30 -10.94
N VAL A 144 -18.33 11.12 -11.41
CA VAL A 144 -18.77 10.53 -12.67
C VAL A 144 -19.71 9.34 -12.43
N PRO A 145 -20.65 9.05 -13.35
CA PRO A 145 -21.48 7.85 -13.27
C PRO A 145 -20.63 6.57 -13.38
N VAL A 146 -20.95 5.55 -12.58
CA VAL A 146 -20.43 4.18 -12.80
C VAL A 146 -21.18 3.61 -14.00
N THR A 147 -20.50 3.35 -15.10
CA THR A 147 -21.10 2.67 -16.26
C THR A 147 -20.75 1.19 -16.15
N ALA A 148 -21.77 0.34 -16.06
CA ALA A 148 -21.64 -1.12 -15.91
C ALA A 148 -21.24 -1.80 -17.22
#